data_AF-A0A0M9YXX4-F1
#
_entry.id   AF-A0A0M9YXX4-F1
#
_cell.length_a   1.000
_cell.length_b   1.000
_cell.length_c   1.000
_cell.angle_alpha   90.00
_cell.angle_beta   90.00
_cell.angle_gamma   90.00
#
_symmetry.space_group_name_H-M   'P 1'
#
loop_
_entity.id
_entity.type
_entity.pdbx_description
1 polymer ?
#
loop_
_entity_poly.entity_id
_entity_poly.type
_entity_poly.pdbx_seq_one_letter_code
_entity_poly.pdbx_strand_id
1 'polypeptide(L)'
;MSRWQLLKASPMFVRLDRDGIVWGDGTRAEADAVIWCTGFRPALSHLAPLGLRGPRGHIATAGTRSVDEPRLHLLGYGDWTGPASATLIGVGRPARDAARKVAALVR
;
A
#
# COMPACT_ATOMS: atom_id res chain seq x y z
N MET A 1 4.71 -30.28 -26.98
CA MET A 1 4.66 -30.45 -25.52
C MET A 1 5.24 -29.21 -24.87
N SER A 2 4.39 -28.27 -24.45
CA SER A 2 4.80 -26.99 -23.86
C SER A 2 5.35 -27.23 -22.46
N ARG A 3 6.60 -26.80 -22.25
CA ARG A 3 7.36 -26.95 -21.02
C ARG A 3 6.98 -25.77 -20.11
N TRP A 4 6.19 -26.03 -19.07
CA TRP A 4 5.92 -25.04 -18.03
C TRP A 4 7.25 -24.65 -17.37
N GLN A 5 7.86 -23.57 -17.85
CA GLN A 5 9.06 -23.02 -17.23
C GLN A 5 8.65 -22.24 -16.00
N LEU A 6 9.27 -22.60 -14.89
CA LEU A 6 9.19 -21.85 -13.64
C LEU A 6 9.66 -20.41 -13.90
N LEU A 7 8.90 -19.43 -13.40
CA LEU A 7 9.32 -18.03 -13.41
C LEU A 7 10.64 -17.90 -12.63
N LYS A 8 11.69 -17.43 -13.31
CA LYS A 8 12.97 -17.10 -12.67
C LYS A 8 12.97 -15.60 -12.37
N ALA A 9 13.01 -15.25 -11.08
CA ALA A 9 13.15 -13.87 -10.66
C ALA A 9 14.53 -13.32 -11.06
N SER A 10 14.54 -12.16 -11.70
CA SER A 10 15.74 -11.36 -11.95
C SER A 10 15.79 -10.18 -10.98
N PRO A 11 16.98 -9.65 -10.64
CA PRO A 11 17.09 -8.39 -9.91
C PRO A 11 16.39 -7.26 -10.67
N MET A 12 15.97 -6.23 -9.93
CA MET A 12 15.45 -5.00 -10.53
C MET A 12 16.53 -4.38 -11.43
N PHE A 13 16.16 -4.00 -12.66
CA PHE A 13 17.03 -3.21 -13.52
C PHE A 13 17.38 -1.86 -12.86
N VAL A 14 18.50 -1.26 -13.24
CA VAL A 14 19.00 -0.01 -12.61
C VAL A 14 18.60 1.25 -13.37
N ARG A 15 18.25 1.14 -14.66
CA ARG A 15 17.63 2.22 -15.43
C ARG A 15 16.80 1.70 -16.61
N LEU A 16 15.91 2.56 -17.06
CA LEU A 16 15.33 2.51 -18.41
C LEU A 16 16.25 3.30 -19.36
N ASP A 17 16.36 2.85 -20.60
CA ASP A 17 16.88 3.67 -21.70
C ASP A 17 15.79 3.91 -22.75
N ARG A 18 16.17 4.33 -23.96
CA ARG A 18 15.21 4.65 -25.02
C ARG A 18 14.39 3.42 -25.43
N ASP A 19 15.02 2.25 -25.45
CA ASP A 19 14.50 1.06 -26.12
C ASP A 19 14.27 -0.11 -25.15
N GLY A 20 14.63 0.03 -23.87
CA GLY A 20 14.38 -0.99 -22.86
C GLY A 20 15.03 -0.73 -21.50
N ILE A 21 15.58 -1.80 -20.91
CA ILE A 21 16.07 -1.84 -19.52
C ILE A 21 17.53 -2.26 -19.46
N VAL A 22 18.26 -1.74 -18.46
CA VAL A 22 19.68 -2.04 -18.24
C VAL A 22 19.91 -2.50 -16.80
N TRP A 23 20.59 -3.62 -16.61
CA TRP A 23 21.02 -4.14 -15.30
C TRP A 23 22.38 -3.58 -14.88
N GLY A 24 22.71 -3.74 -13.59
CA GLY A 24 23.94 -3.19 -13.00
C GLY A 24 25.25 -3.78 -13.58
N ASP A 25 25.16 -4.96 -14.20
CA ASP A 25 26.27 -5.60 -14.94
C ASP A 25 26.39 -5.12 -16.39
N GLY A 26 25.50 -4.23 -16.85
CA GLY A 26 25.45 -3.70 -18.21
C GLY A 26 24.60 -4.52 -19.18
N THR A 27 24.07 -5.68 -18.76
CA THR A 27 23.13 -6.49 -19.55
C THR A 27 21.90 -5.65 -19.92
N ARG A 28 21.35 -5.86 -21.13
CA ARG A 28 20.19 -5.12 -21.64
C ARG A 28 19.09 -6.04 -22.13
N ALA A 29 17.85 -5.57 -22.07
CA ALA A 29 16.71 -6.18 -22.74
C ALA A 29 15.81 -5.08 -23.31
N GLU A 30 15.37 -5.25 -24.56
CA GLU A 30 14.41 -4.36 -25.21
C GLU A 30 13.01 -4.52 -24.59
N ALA A 31 12.25 -3.43 -24.52
CA ALA A 31 10.88 -3.45 -24.02
C ALA A 31 10.03 -2.36 -24.70
N ASP A 32 9.00 -2.78 -25.44
CA ASP A 32 8.06 -1.85 -26.08
C ASP A 32 7.08 -1.21 -25.08
N ALA A 33 6.83 -1.89 -23.96
CA ALA A 33 5.88 -1.47 -22.95
C ALA A 33 6.34 -1.83 -21.54
N VAL A 34 5.98 -0.97 -20.58
CA VAL A 34 6.23 -1.19 -19.15
C VAL A 34 4.90 -1.17 -18.40
N ILE A 35 4.61 -2.24 -17.66
CA ILE A 35 3.43 -2.34 -16.80
C ILE A 35 3.89 -2.24 -15.34
N TRP A 36 3.52 -1.16 -14.67
CA TRP A 36 3.90 -0.91 -13.28
C TRP A 36 2.95 -1.62 -12.31
N CYS A 37 3.28 -2.86 -11.98
CA CYS A 37 2.62 -3.62 -10.92
C CYS A 37 3.23 -3.36 -9.53
N THR A 38 3.70 -2.14 -9.26
CA THR A 38 4.48 -1.76 -8.07
C THR A 38 3.64 -1.38 -6.85
N GLY A 39 2.35 -1.75 -6.85
CA GLY A 39 1.43 -1.48 -5.75
C GLY A 39 0.90 -0.04 -5.71
N PHE A 40 0.34 0.34 -4.56
CA PHE A 40 -0.41 1.58 -4.37
C PHE A 40 -0.01 2.30 -3.09
N ARG A 41 -0.36 3.58 -3.00
CA ARG A 41 -0.31 4.40 -1.78
C ARG A 41 -1.73 4.70 -1.30
N PRO A 42 -1.95 4.91 0.02
CA PRO A 42 -3.28 5.22 0.52
C PRO A 42 -3.76 6.59 0.01
N ALA A 43 -5.02 6.66 -0.44
CA ALA A 43 -5.63 7.88 -0.98
C ALA A 43 -6.07 8.84 0.15
N LEU A 44 -5.13 9.55 0.75
CA LEU A 44 -5.36 10.40 1.94
C LEU A 44 -5.29 11.90 1.62
N SER A 45 -5.47 12.32 0.36
CA SER A 45 -5.31 13.74 -0.04
C SER A 45 -6.30 14.66 0.66
N HIS A 46 -7.52 14.19 0.86
CA HIS A 46 -8.57 14.90 1.60
C HIS A 46 -8.22 15.18 3.07
N LEU A 47 -7.21 14.49 3.64
CA LEU A 47 -6.74 14.70 5.01
C LEU A 47 -5.49 15.61 5.09
N ALA A 48 -4.98 16.11 3.96
CA ALA A 48 -3.78 16.95 3.93
C ALA A 48 -3.87 18.19 4.86
N PRO A 49 -5.02 18.90 4.96
CA PRO A 49 -5.13 20.06 5.85
C PRO A 49 -4.92 19.75 7.34
N LEU A 50 -5.05 18.48 7.76
CA LEU A 50 -4.88 18.08 9.15
C LEU A 50 -3.40 17.90 9.54
N GLY A 51 -2.47 17.91 8.58
CA GLY A 51 -1.03 17.80 8.88
C GLY A 51 -0.58 16.45 9.45
N LEU A 52 -1.41 15.39 9.35
CA LEU A 52 -1.20 14.12 10.05
C LEU A 52 -0.28 13.12 9.32
N ARG A 53 0.19 13.44 8.11
CA ARG A 53 0.97 12.51 7.28
C ARG A 53 2.40 12.38 7.80
N GLY A 54 2.78 11.16 8.18
CA GLY A 54 4.14 10.79 8.52
C GLY A 54 4.95 10.23 7.35
N PRO A 55 6.08 9.58 7.65
CA PRO A 55 6.95 8.96 6.65
C PRO A 55 6.20 7.98 5.75
N ARG A 56 6.56 7.94 4.46
CA ARG A 56 5.92 7.11 3.42
C ARG A 56 4.44 7.44 3.14
N GLY A 57 3.91 8.54 3.69
CA GLY A 57 2.56 9.03 3.41
C GLY A 57 1.45 8.37 4.23
N HIS A 58 1.80 7.59 5.25
CA HIS A 58 0.84 7.01 6.19
C HIS A 58 0.51 8.00 7.32
N ILE A 59 -0.63 7.82 7.97
CA ILE A 59 -0.96 8.52 9.23
C ILE A 59 -0.64 7.56 10.38
N ALA A 60 -0.02 8.02 11.46
CA ALA A 60 0.26 7.15 12.60
C ALA A 60 -1.04 6.66 13.26
N THR A 61 -1.14 5.36 13.52
CA THR A 61 -2.36 4.74 14.06
C THR A 61 -2.09 3.78 15.22
N ALA A 62 -3.03 3.74 16.17
CA ALA A 62 -3.18 2.68 17.16
C ALA A 62 -4.37 1.80 16.75
N GLY A 63 -4.09 0.72 16.03
CA GLY A 63 -5.11 -0.02 15.28
C GLY A 63 -5.66 0.86 14.15
N THR A 64 -6.93 1.21 14.22
CA THR A 64 -7.59 2.07 13.21
C THR A 64 -7.61 3.54 13.60
N ARG A 65 -7.37 3.88 14.87
CA ARG A 65 -7.48 5.26 15.37
C ARG A 65 -6.20 6.02 15.07
N SER A 66 -6.28 7.24 14.54
CA SER A 66 -5.11 8.11 14.43
C SER A 66 -4.57 8.45 15.83
N VAL A 67 -3.25 8.47 15.96
CA VAL A 67 -2.57 8.84 17.21
C VAL A 67 -2.73 10.34 17.48
N ASP A 68 -2.56 11.17 16.44
CA ASP A 68 -2.49 12.63 16.57
C ASP A 68 -3.85 13.33 16.38
N GLU A 69 -4.85 12.66 15.79
CA GLU A 69 -6.25 13.12 15.75
C GLU A 69 -7.19 12.02 16.26
N PRO A 70 -7.49 11.98 17.56
CA PRO A 70 -8.19 10.85 18.18
C PRO A 70 -9.65 10.69 17.75
N ARG A 71 -10.22 11.63 16.98
CA ARG A 71 -11.56 11.52 16.36
C ARG A 71 -11.52 10.87 14.98
N LEU A 72 -10.34 10.72 14.38
CA LEU A 72 -10.14 10.13 13.06
C LEU A 72 -9.85 8.63 13.17
N HIS A 73 -10.57 7.84 12.38
CA HIS A 73 -10.27 6.43 12.13
C HIS A 73 -9.96 6.18 10.66
N LEU A 74 -8.97 5.33 10.40
CA LEU A 74 -8.56 4.86 9.08
C LEU A 74 -8.78 3.35 9.00
N LEU A 75 -9.48 2.90 7.96
CA LEU A 75 -9.92 1.52 7.77
C LEU A 75 -9.61 1.03 6.37
N GLY A 76 -9.07 -0.18 6.26
CA GLY A 76 -8.93 -0.88 4.98
C GLY A 76 -7.78 -0.41 4.09
N TYR A 77 -6.83 0.37 4.61
CA TYR A 77 -5.70 0.90 3.83
C TYR A 77 -4.47 -0.03 3.79
N GLY A 78 -4.58 -1.21 4.39
CA GLY A 78 -3.51 -2.21 4.47
C GLY A 78 -3.15 -2.54 5.91
N ASP A 79 -2.14 -3.38 6.09
CA ASP A 79 -1.78 -3.96 7.39
C ASP A 79 -1.51 -2.91 8.48
N TRP A 80 -1.06 -1.71 8.09
CA TRP A 80 -0.83 -0.59 9.01
C TRP A 80 -2.12 -0.04 9.65
N THR A 81 -3.30 -0.28 9.05
CA THR A 81 -4.62 0.01 9.66
C THR A 81 -5.29 -1.22 10.29
N GLY A 82 -4.57 -2.35 10.32
CA GLY A 82 -5.04 -3.63 10.84
C GLY A 82 -4.64 -4.79 9.91
N PRO A 83 -4.20 -5.94 10.45
CA PRO A 83 -3.78 -7.08 9.64
C PRO A 83 -4.85 -7.52 8.65
N ALA A 84 -4.45 -7.73 7.39
CA ALA A 84 -5.30 -8.10 6.26
C ALA A 84 -6.49 -7.15 6.01
N SER A 85 -6.46 -5.92 6.54
CA SER A 85 -7.61 -5.01 6.45
C SER A 85 -7.93 -4.54 5.04
N ALA A 86 -6.95 -4.54 4.12
CA ALA A 86 -7.16 -4.27 2.69
C ALA A 86 -7.62 -5.52 1.92
N THR A 87 -8.42 -6.38 2.55
CA THR A 87 -9.02 -7.56 1.92
C THR A 87 -10.49 -7.67 2.31
N LEU A 88 -11.31 -8.26 1.42
CA LEU A 88 -12.75 -8.40 1.63
C LEU A 88 -13.10 -9.09 2.95
N ILE A 89 -12.40 -10.17 3.30
CA ILE A 89 -12.65 -10.92 4.53
C ILE A 89 -11.99 -10.24 5.74
N GLY A 90 -10.76 -9.73 5.59
CA GLY A 90 -9.96 -9.21 6.71
C GLY A 90 -10.44 -7.88 7.28
N VAL A 91 -11.17 -7.06 6.50
CA VAL A 91 -11.62 -5.73 6.96
C VAL A 91 -12.69 -5.78 8.07
N GLY A 92 -13.45 -6.88 8.18
CA GLY A 92 -14.65 -6.93 9.01
C GLY A 92 -14.41 -6.74 10.51
N ARG A 93 -13.36 -7.37 11.07
CA ARG A 93 -13.01 -7.23 12.49
C ARG A 93 -12.57 -5.81 12.87
N PRO A 94 -11.55 -5.19 12.23
CA PRO A 94 -11.14 -3.84 12.57
C PRO A 94 -12.25 -2.80 12.36
N ALA A 95 -13.11 -2.98 11.34
CA ALA A 95 -14.26 -2.10 11.11
C ALA A 95 -15.28 -2.15 12.25
N ARG A 96 -15.66 -3.35 12.72
CA ARG A 96 -16.59 -3.52 13.84
C ARG A 96 -16.05 -2.90 15.13
N ASP A 97 -14.76 -3.10 15.42
CA ASP A 97 -14.14 -2.56 16.63
C ASP A 97 -14.02 -1.03 16.57
N ALA A 98 -13.73 -0.46 15.39
CA ALA A 98 -13.78 0.99 15.16
C ALA A 98 -15.19 1.55 15.40
N ALA A 99 -16.22 0.93 14.81
CA ALA A 99 -17.61 1.36 14.98
C ALA A 99 -18.04 1.38 16.46
N ARG A 100 -17.68 0.35 17.23
CA ARG A 100 -17.94 0.30 18.68
C ARG A 100 -17.24 1.43 19.44
N LYS A 101 -15.98 1.71 19.12
CA LYS A 101 -15.22 2.80 19.75
C LYS A 101 -15.83 4.17 19.44
N VAL A 102 -16.19 4.42 18.18
CA VAL A 102 -16.85 5.67 17.78
C VAL A 102 -18.22 5.82 18.45
N ALA A 103 -19.04 4.76 18.47
CA ALA A 103 -20.35 4.78 19.11
C ALA A 103 -20.27 5.10 20.61
N ALA A 104 -19.20 4.70 21.30
CA ALA A 104 -18.98 5.01 22.70
C ALA A 104 -18.55 6.48 22.94
N LEU A 105 -18.08 7.20 21.92
CA LEU A 105 -17.66 8.61 22.01
C LEU A 105 -18.80 9.61 21.72
N VAL A 106 -19.86 9.15 21.04
CA VAL A 106 -20.99 9.99 20.61
C VAL A 106 -22.28 9.70 21.37
N ARG A 107 -22.22 8.80 22.36
CA ARG A 107 -23.27 8.60 23.36
C ARG A 107 -23.00 9.51 24.54
#